data_AF-A0A9X3K235-F1
#
_entry.id   AF-A0A9X3K235-F1
#
_cell.length_a   1.000
_cell.length_b   1.000
_cell.length_c   1.000
_cell.angle_alpha   90.00
_cell.angle_beta   90.00
_cell.angle_gamma   90.00
#
_symmetry.space_group_name_H-M   'P 1'
#
loop_
_entity.id
_entity.type
_entity.pdbx_description
1 polymer ?
#
loop_
_entity_poly.entity_id
_entity_poly.type
_entity_poly.pdbx_seq_one_letter_code
_entity_poly.pdbx_strand_id
1 'polypeptide(L)'
;MTTFFLIHGGMHGGWCWEEVVPLLEQVGHRVVAPDLPGSGSDRTPLAEVTLKLYADHVSAMIAREAEPVLLVGHSMGGVTISEVAERIPDRLRGLVYVSARLIPDGQSMADVRANDVSTRPGLSLSADGVSTTYDPVRAAEVFYNRTSPETLKRVMPRLTPQAILPTRTRLALTEERFGRVPRAYVECLHDRSNPLAMQREMQAVLPCDPVVTMDSDHSPFYSAPDALAENLIAIAAAFSRRAETV
;
A
#
# COMPACT_ATOMS: atom_id res chain seq x y z
N MET A 1 6.14 -9.71 19.82
CA MET A 1 5.31 -8.54 19.46
C MET A 1 5.92 -7.87 18.24
N THR A 2 5.10 -7.48 17.26
CA THR A 2 5.53 -6.73 16.07
C THR A 2 4.71 -5.43 16.01
N THR A 3 5.35 -4.33 15.59
CA THR A 3 4.66 -3.08 15.26
C THR A 3 4.41 -3.04 13.75
N PHE A 4 3.15 -2.99 13.34
CA PHE A 4 2.72 -2.86 11.95
C PHE A 4 2.42 -1.40 11.62
N PHE A 5 2.95 -0.92 10.50
CA PHE A 5 2.51 0.32 9.87
C PHE A 5 1.77 -0.02 8.59
N LEU A 6 0.46 0.27 8.55
CA LEU A 6 -0.44 -0.07 7.45
C LEU A 6 -0.68 1.18 6.59
N ILE A 7 -0.04 1.23 5.43
CA ILE A 7 -0.05 2.37 4.51
C ILE A 7 -1.07 2.12 3.41
N HIS A 8 -2.09 2.97 3.37
CA HIS A 8 -3.19 2.87 2.42
C HIS A 8 -2.77 3.17 0.97
N GLY A 9 -3.59 2.70 0.03
CA GLY A 9 -3.46 3.00 -1.38
C GLY A 9 -4.07 4.32 -1.81
N GLY A 10 -4.13 4.53 -3.12
CA GLY A 10 -4.69 5.77 -3.67
C GLY A 10 -6.18 5.93 -3.34
N MET A 11 -6.61 7.18 -3.14
CA MET A 11 -8.00 7.57 -2.79
C MET A 11 -8.53 7.07 -1.43
N HIS A 12 -7.77 6.26 -0.71
CA HIS A 12 -8.11 5.76 0.61
C HIS A 12 -7.49 6.63 1.71
N GLY A 13 -7.79 6.31 2.96
CA GLY A 13 -7.08 6.77 4.14
C GLY A 13 -6.75 5.59 5.05
N GLY A 14 -6.14 5.85 6.20
CA GLY A 14 -5.84 4.83 7.21
C GLY A 14 -7.08 4.05 7.66
N TRP A 15 -8.25 4.66 7.51
CA TRP A 15 -9.54 4.03 7.76
C TRP A 15 -9.82 2.73 6.98
N CYS A 16 -9.18 2.51 5.83
CA CYS A 16 -9.41 1.30 5.05
C CYS A 16 -9.00 0.02 5.81
N TRP A 17 -8.12 0.17 6.81
CA TRP A 17 -7.63 -0.91 7.64
C TRP A 17 -8.50 -1.20 8.87
N GLU A 18 -9.67 -0.56 9.01
CA GLU A 18 -10.49 -0.62 10.24
C GLU A 18 -10.94 -2.03 10.64
N GLU A 19 -11.06 -2.96 9.70
CA GLU A 19 -11.40 -4.37 9.97
C GLU A 19 -10.17 -5.24 10.23
N VAL A 20 -8.98 -4.82 9.79
CA VAL A 20 -7.71 -5.58 9.94
C VAL A 20 -6.96 -5.19 11.22
N VAL A 21 -6.98 -3.91 11.59
CA VAL A 21 -6.36 -3.38 12.82
C VAL A 21 -6.75 -4.20 14.06
N PRO A 22 -8.05 -4.39 14.38
CA PRO A 22 -8.42 -5.13 15.60
C PRO A 22 -7.97 -6.59 15.58
N LEU A 23 -7.93 -7.23 14.41
CA LEU A 23 -7.50 -8.63 14.28
C LEU A 23 -6.02 -8.81 14.63
N LEU A 24 -5.18 -7.87 14.21
CA LEU A 24 -3.76 -7.87 14.55
C LEU A 24 -3.52 -7.48 16.02
N GLU A 25 -4.26 -6.51 16.54
CA GLU A 25 -4.16 -6.09 17.95
C GLU A 25 -4.61 -7.19 18.92
N GLN A 26 -5.64 -7.96 18.57
CA GLN A 26 -6.16 -9.06 19.38
C GLN A 26 -5.09 -10.13 19.69
N VAL A 27 -4.13 -10.33 18.79
CA VAL A 27 -3.00 -11.28 18.98
C VAL A 27 -1.75 -10.61 19.57
N GLY A 28 -1.89 -9.40 20.13
CA GLY A 28 -0.84 -8.70 20.85
C GLY A 28 0.17 -7.98 19.96
N HIS A 29 -0.21 -7.61 18.74
CA HIS A 29 0.59 -6.71 17.91
C HIS A 29 0.20 -5.25 18.14
N ARG A 30 1.12 -4.34 17.85
CA ARG A 30 0.82 -2.91 17.78
C ARG A 30 0.56 -2.54 16.32
N VAL A 31 -0.46 -1.74 16.05
CA VAL A 31 -0.82 -1.37 14.69
C VAL A 31 -0.98 0.14 14.57
N VAL A 32 -0.44 0.71 13.51
CA VAL A 32 -0.58 2.12 13.15
C VAL A 32 -1.06 2.20 11.71
N ALA A 33 -2.22 2.81 11.49
CA ALA A 33 -2.80 3.02 10.16
C ALA A 33 -3.01 4.53 9.96
N PRO A 34 -1.99 5.29 9.52
CA PRO A 34 -2.11 6.74 9.37
C PRO A 34 -2.88 7.11 8.11
N ASP A 35 -3.49 8.29 8.11
CA ASP A 35 -3.81 9.01 6.87
C ASP A 35 -2.53 9.63 6.31
N LEU A 36 -2.24 9.40 5.02
CA LEU A 36 -1.18 10.13 4.33
C LEU A 36 -1.60 11.59 4.08
N PRO A 37 -0.64 12.51 3.93
CA PRO A 37 -0.92 13.90 3.55
C PRO A 37 -1.91 14.04 2.37
N GLY A 38 -2.97 14.84 2.56
CA GLY A 38 -4.02 15.05 1.57
C GLY A 38 -4.95 13.85 1.35
N SER A 39 -4.96 12.86 2.25
CA SER A 39 -5.83 11.68 2.19
C SER A 39 -6.67 11.54 3.46
N GLY A 40 -7.85 10.94 3.35
CA GLY A 40 -8.75 10.72 4.49
C GLY A 40 -9.09 12.01 5.25
N SER A 41 -8.70 12.07 6.52
CA SER A 41 -8.91 13.23 7.39
C SER A 41 -7.82 14.30 7.32
N ASP A 42 -6.70 14.02 6.66
CA ASP A 42 -5.64 15.01 6.45
C ASP A 42 -6.12 16.12 5.48
N ARG A 43 -5.60 17.34 5.66
CA ARG A 43 -6.04 18.54 4.92
C ARG A 43 -4.92 19.22 4.13
N THR A 44 -3.78 18.55 3.98
CA THR A 44 -2.69 19.04 3.11
C THR A 44 -3.23 19.28 1.70
N PRO A 45 -3.02 20.48 1.11
CA PRO A 45 -3.45 20.75 -0.26
C PRO A 45 -2.84 19.77 -1.25
N LEU A 46 -3.66 19.18 -2.14
CA LEU A 46 -3.21 18.13 -3.06
C LEU A 46 -2.07 18.57 -3.99
N ALA A 47 -1.98 19.87 -4.29
CA ALA A 47 -0.89 20.46 -5.07
C ALA A 47 0.46 20.46 -4.34
N GLU A 48 0.47 20.40 -3.01
CA GLU A 48 1.67 20.36 -2.17
C GLU A 48 2.11 18.93 -1.85
N VAL A 49 1.26 17.94 -2.13
CA VAL A 49 1.52 16.54 -1.83
C VAL A 49 2.57 15.96 -2.78
N THR A 50 3.63 15.40 -2.20
CA THR A 50 4.72 14.73 -2.92
C THR A 50 5.02 13.35 -2.32
N LEU A 51 5.67 12.47 -3.09
CA LEU A 51 6.12 11.17 -2.55
C LEU A 51 7.09 11.35 -1.37
N LYS A 52 7.97 12.36 -1.45
CA LYS A 52 8.85 12.74 -0.34
C LYS A 52 8.04 13.10 0.91
N LEU A 53 6.98 13.88 0.77
CA LEU A 53 6.12 14.25 1.90
C LEU A 53 5.44 13.03 2.53
N TYR A 54 4.98 12.06 1.73
CA TYR A 54 4.47 10.79 2.23
C TYR A 54 5.52 10.03 3.04
N ALA A 55 6.71 9.88 2.48
CA ALA A 55 7.78 9.13 3.13
C ALA A 55 8.29 9.81 4.40
N ASP A 56 8.41 11.14 4.40
CA ASP A 56 8.81 11.92 5.58
C ASP A 56 7.77 11.80 6.70
N HIS A 57 6.48 11.88 6.36
CA HIS A 57 5.39 11.72 7.31
C HIS A 57 5.45 10.35 8.00
N VAL A 58 5.53 9.27 7.21
CA VAL A 58 5.61 7.90 7.74
C VAL A 58 6.91 7.69 8.53
N SER A 59 8.05 8.17 8.02
CA SER A 59 9.35 8.06 8.70
C SER A 59 9.37 8.76 10.05
N ALA A 60 8.74 9.94 10.16
CA ALA A 60 8.64 10.67 11.42
C ALA A 60 7.80 9.93 12.48
N MET A 61 6.77 9.19 12.05
CA MET A 61 6.00 8.33 12.95
C MET A 61 6.81 7.12 13.38
N ILE A 62 7.45 6.41 12.43
CA ILE A 62 8.31 5.25 12.71
C ILE A 62 9.46 5.62 13.65
N ALA A 63 10.00 6.84 13.54
CA ALA A 63 11.08 7.32 14.39
C ALA A 63 10.77 7.22 15.89
N ARG A 64 9.49 7.28 16.28
CA ARG A 64 9.00 7.19 17.66
C ARG A 64 8.90 5.77 18.20
N GLU A 65 9.02 4.76 17.34
CA GLU A 65 8.97 3.36 17.73
C GLU A 65 10.32 2.90 18.27
N ALA A 66 10.31 2.12 19.35
CA ALA A 66 11.54 1.62 19.96
C ALA A 66 12.27 0.60 19.07
N GLU A 67 11.51 -0.22 18.34
CA GLU A 67 12.01 -1.35 17.57
C GLU A 67 11.73 -1.16 16.06
N PRO A 68 12.50 -1.83 15.18
CA PRO A 68 12.19 -1.88 13.76
C PRO A 68 10.76 -2.41 13.48
N VAL A 69 10.06 -1.75 12.55
CA VAL A 69 8.64 -2.01 12.26
C VAL A 69 8.45 -2.86 11.01
N LEU A 70 7.30 -3.54 10.90
CA LEU A 70 6.86 -4.11 9.64
C LEU A 70 6.02 -3.09 8.87
N LEU A 71 6.46 -2.72 7.68
CA LEU A 71 5.80 -1.71 6.87
C LEU A 71 5.00 -2.37 5.75
N VAL A 72 3.68 -2.21 5.80
CA VAL A 72 2.72 -2.83 4.88
C VAL A 72 2.14 -1.75 3.98
N GLY A 73 2.27 -1.90 2.67
CA GLY A 73 1.76 -0.94 1.70
C GLY A 73 0.72 -1.59 0.80
N HIS A 74 -0.45 -0.97 0.68
CA HIS A 74 -1.50 -1.40 -0.24
C HIS A 74 -1.50 -0.56 -1.52
N SER A 75 -1.65 -1.19 -2.70
CA SER A 75 -1.79 -0.47 -3.97
C SER A 75 -0.69 0.60 -4.17
N MET A 76 -1.05 1.88 -4.36
CA MET A 76 -0.10 3.00 -4.42
C MET A 76 0.81 3.11 -3.19
N GLY A 77 0.36 2.66 -2.01
CA GLY A 77 1.18 2.60 -0.80
C GLY A 77 2.49 1.83 -1.01
N GLY A 78 2.56 0.92 -1.99
CA GLY A 78 3.80 0.26 -2.43
C GLY A 78 4.95 1.22 -2.77
N VAL A 79 4.67 2.31 -3.50
CA VAL A 79 5.73 3.30 -3.81
C VAL A 79 6.12 4.11 -2.58
N THR A 80 5.17 4.39 -1.68
CA THR A 80 5.45 5.08 -0.41
C THR A 80 6.38 4.23 0.47
N ILE A 81 6.08 2.94 0.65
CA ILE A 81 6.91 2.08 1.51
C ILE A 81 8.29 1.82 0.90
N SER A 82 8.41 1.82 -0.43
CA SER A 82 9.71 1.74 -1.13
C SER A 82 10.57 2.97 -0.84
N GLU A 83 9.99 4.16 -0.94
CA GLU A 83 10.68 5.42 -0.62
C GLU A 83 11.05 5.50 0.88
N VAL A 84 10.20 5.01 1.78
CA VAL A 84 10.52 4.93 3.21
C VAL A 84 11.69 3.96 3.46
N ALA A 85 11.69 2.80 2.81
CA ALA A 85 12.77 1.83 2.92
C ALA A 85 14.10 2.34 2.36
N GLU A 86 14.05 3.13 1.29
CA GLU A 86 15.23 3.83 0.82
C GLU A 86 15.73 4.85 1.84
N ARG A 87 14.87 5.48 2.66
CA ARG A 87 15.28 6.53 3.62
C ARG A 87 15.75 6.01 4.97
N ILE A 88 15.08 5.00 5.50
CA ILE A 88 15.30 4.50 6.87
C ILE A 88 15.34 2.97 6.94
N PRO A 89 16.17 2.29 6.12
CA PRO A 89 16.16 0.82 6.03
C PRO A 89 16.41 0.13 7.38
N ASP A 90 17.24 0.72 8.26
CA ASP A 90 17.54 0.17 9.59
C ASP A 90 16.36 0.21 10.58
N ARG A 91 15.30 0.95 10.24
CA ARG A 91 14.08 1.03 11.05
C ARG A 91 13.01 0.05 10.61
N LEU A 92 13.30 -0.79 9.62
CA LEU A 92 12.34 -1.70 9.01
C LEU A 92 12.76 -3.16 9.24
N ARG A 93 11.85 -3.92 9.84
CA ARG A 93 11.94 -5.39 9.91
C ARG A 93 11.68 -6.04 8.55
N GLY A 94 10.90 -5.37 7.70
CA GLY A 94 10.60 -5.80 6.35
C GLY A 94 9.45 -5.03 5.72
N LEU A 95 9.23 -5.29 4.45
CA LEU A 95 8.18 -4.71 3.62
C LEU A 95 7.15 -5.77 3.25
N VAL A 96 5.87 -5.40 3.26
CA VAL A 96 4.80 -6.25 2.73
C VAL A 96 3.98 -5.47 1.71
N TYR A 97 3.95 -5.96 0.48
CA TYR A 97 3.21 -5.37 -0.63
C TYR A 97 1.87 -6.08 -0.77
N VAL A 98 0.77 -5.42 -0.40
CA VAL A 98 -0.59 -5.98 -0.48
C VAL A 98 -1.26 -5.48 -1.75
N SER A 99 -1.30 -6.33 -2.78
CA SER A 99 -1.64 -5.96 -4.16
C SER A 99 -1.12 -4.57 -4.54
N ALA A 100 0.17 -4.36 -4.30
CA ALA A 100 0.76 -3.04 -4.32
C ALA A 100 1.62 -2.78 -5.55
N ARG A 101 1.83 -1.50 -5.86
CA ARG A 101 2.75 -1.07 -6.91
C ARG A 101 4.18 -1.29 -6.43
N LEU A 102 4.82 -2.33 -6.96
CA LEU A 102 6.21 -2.67 -6.72
C LEU A 102 7.03 -2.20 -7.93
N ILE A 103 7.52 -0.97 -7.85
CA ILE A 103 8.16 -0.26 -8.95
C ILE A 103 9.69 -0.30 -8.77
N PRO A 104 10.48 -0.66 -9.80
CA PRO A 104 11.93 -0.70 -9.71
C PRO A 104 12.57 0.70 -9.69
N ASP A 105 13.86 0.73 -9.37
CA ASP A 105 14.68 1.93 -9.44
C ASP A 105 14.55 2.64 -10.81
N GLY A 106 14.60 3.98 -10.77
CA GLY A 106 14.51 4.84 -11.94
C GLY A 106 13.12 4.91 -12.58
N GLN A 107 12.12 4.19 -12.07
CA GLN A 107 10.76 4.18 -12.61
C GLN A 107 9.74 4.80 -11.65
N SER A 108 8.62 5.23 -12.21
CA SER A 108 7.44 5.73 -11.51
C SER A 108 6.24 4.83 -11.82
N MET A 109 5.12 5.01 -11.09
CA MET A 109 3.88 4.34 -11.47
C MET A 109 3.43 4.74 -12.87
N ALA A 110 3.64 5.99 -13.29
CA ALA A 110 3.27 6.47 -14.61
C ALA A 110 4.02 5.79 -15.77
N ASP A 111 5.19 5.19 -15.52
CA ASP A 111 5.94 4.44 -16.54
C ASP A 111 5.36 3.04 -16.80
N VAL A 112 4.55 2.53 -15.88
CA VAL A 112 3.85 1.26 -16.05
C VAL A 112 2.67 1.48 -17.00
N ARG A 113 2.70 0.85 -18.18
CA ARG A 113 1.69 1.03 -19.25
C ARG A 113 0.23 0.99 -18.77
N ALA A 114 -0.11 0.17 -17.78
CA ALA A 114 -1.49 0.09 -17.27
C ALA A 114 -1.90 1.22 -16.30
N ASN A 115 -1.04 2.22 -16.04
CA ASN A 115 -1.35 3.41 -15.25
C ASN A 115 -1.69 4.64 -16.09
N ASP A 116 -1.71 4.52 -17.42
CA ASP A 116 -2.17 5.61 -18.28
C ASP A 116 -3.67 5.87 -18.01
N VAL A 117 -3.99 7.10 -17.60
CA VAL A 117 -5.37 7.53 -17.30
C VAL A 117 -6.30 7.29 -18.49
N SER A 118 -5.81 7.46 -19.72
CA SER A 118 -6.57 7.20 -20.95
C SER A 118 -6.98 5.74 -21.11
N THR A 119 -6.29 4.83 -20.41
CA THR A 119 -6.55 3.38 -20.43
C THR A 119 -7.32 2.88 -19.21
N ARG A 120 -7.70 3.77 -18.27
CA ARG A 120 -8.43 3.40 -17.03
C ARG A 120 -9.84 4.02 -17.02
N PRO A 121 -10.86 3.30 -17.51
CA PRO A 121 -12.24 3.78 -17.50
C PRO A 121 -12.70 4.21 -16.11
N GLY A 122 -13.26 5.41 -16.00
CA GLY A 122 -13.75 5.98 -14.75
C GLY A 122 -12.72 6.82 -13.99
N LEU A 123 -11.43 6.75 -14.32
CA LEU A 123 -10.42 7.63 -13.73
C LEU A 123 -10.43 8.99 -14.43
N SER A 124 -10.55 10.06 -13.66
CA SER A 124 -10.61 11.44 -14.16
C SER A 124 -9.52 12.29 -13.53
N LEU A 125 -8.88 13.15 -14.33
CA LEU A 125 -7.95 14.18 -13.86
C LEU A 125 -8.73 15.44 -13.48
N SER A 126 -8.38 16.08 -12.37
CA SER A 126 -8.95 17.37 -11.99
C SER A 126 -8.58 18.47 -13.00
N ALA A 127 -9.40 19.52 -13.09
CA ALA A 127 -9.21 20.59 -14.07
C ALA A 127 -7.87 21.33 -13.93
N ASP A 128 -7.36 21.44 -12.70
CA ASP A 128 -6.05 22.01 -12.37
C ASP A 128 -4.90 21.00 -12.54
N GLY A 129 -5.19 19.74 -12.88
CA GLY A 129 -4.21 18.70 -13.14
C GLY A 129 -3.48 18.14 -11.92
N VAL A 130 -3.90 18.50 -10.68
CA VAL A 130 -3.15 18.14 -9.46
C VAL A 130 -3.62 16.84 -8.80
N SER A 131 -4.80 16.34 -9.18
CA SER A 131 -5.39 15.17 -8.54
C SER A 131 -6.21 14.32 -9.50
N THR A 132 -6.47 13.09 -9.10
CA THR A 132 -7.38 12.18 -9.82
C THR A 132 -8.52 11.73 -8.91
N THR A 133 -9.70 11.56 -9.50
CA THR A 133 -10.87 10.93 -8.87
C THR A 133 -11.33 9.75 -9.70
N TYR A 134 -12.12 8.88 -9.10
CA TYR A 134 -12.76 7.76 -9.80
C TYR A 134 -14.27 7.96 -9.82
N ASP A 135 -14.89 7.62 -10.94
CA ASP A 135 -16.33 7.44 -11.01
C ASP A 135 -16.78 6.41 -9.94
N PRO A 136 -17.78 6.73 -9.10
CA PRO A 136 -18.16 5.85 -7.99
C PRO A 136 -18.60 4.44 -8.42
N VAL A 137 -19.32 4.32 -9.54
CA VAL A 137 -19.78 3.01 -10.02
C VAL A 137 -18.57 2.18 -10.45
N ARG A 138 -17.64 2.78 -11.21
CA ARG A 138 -16.42 2.11 -11.64
C ARG A 138 -15.47 1.81 -10.46
N ALA A 139 -15.39 2.68 -9.46
CA ALA A 139 -14.60 2.42 -8.26
C ALA A 139 -15.11 1.18 -7.51
N ALA A 140 -16.42 0.99 -7.38
CA ALA A 140 -16.98 -0.23 -6.80
C ALA A 140 -16.57 -1.47 -7.60
N GLU A 141 -16.66 -1.42 -8.93
CA GLU A 141 -16.29 -2.53 -9.82
C GLU A 141 -14.79 -2.85 -9.81
N VAL A 142 -13.93 -1.85 -9.58
CA VAL A 142 -12.47 -1.98 -9.69
C VAL A 142 -11.84 -2.29 -8.33
N PHE A 143 -12.29 -1.64 -7.26
CA PHE A 143 -11.68 -1.75 -5.93
C PHE A 143 -12.37 -2.77 -5.03
N TYR A 144 -13.66 -3.06 -5.24
CA TYR A 144 -14.52 -3.72 -4.25
C TYR A 144 -15.40 -4.83 -4.85
N ASN A 145 -14.96 -5.49 -5.93
CA ASN A 145 -15.80 -6.45 -6.68
C ASN A 145 -16.11 -7.76 -5.94
N ARG A 146 -15.54 -7.99 -4.76
CA ARG A 146 -15.84 -9.13 -3.86
C ARG A 146 -16.30 -8.65 -2.48
N THR A 147 -16.33 -7.34 -2.24
CA THR A 147 -16.79 -6.73 -0.99
C THR A 147 -18.32 -6.72 -0.93
N SER A 148 -18.89 -6.94 0.26
CA SER A 148 -20.34 -6.97 0.44
C SER A 148 -21.01 -5.62 0.13
N PRO A 149 -22.26 -5.59 -0.38
CA PRO A 149 -22.98 -4.35 -0.62
C PRO A 149 -23.13 -3.47 0.65
N GLU A 150 -23.27 -4.09 1.82
CA GLU A 150 -23.39 -3.41 3.10
C GLU A 150 -22.10 -2.65 3.45
N THR A 151 -20.94 -3.29 3.29
CA THR A 151 -19.64 -2.65 3.49
C THR A 151 -19.38 -1.59 2.42
N LEU A 152 -19.70 -1.88 1.16
CA LEU A 152 -19.56 -0.92 0.06
C LEU A 152 -20.28 0.41 0.36
N LYS A 153 -21.50 0.35 0.90
CA LYS A 153 -22.28 1.54 1.27
C LYS A 153 -21.59 2.40 2.35
N ARG A 154 -20.85 1.79 3.29
CA ARG A 154 -20.07 2.52 4.31
C ARG A 154 -18.79 3.13 3.74
N VAL A 155 -18.09 2.40 2.88
CA VAL A 155 -16.70 2.74 2.53
C VAL A 155 -16.60 3.65 1.31
N MET A 156 -17.50 3.51 0.33
CA MET A 156 -17.48 4.31 -0.89
C MET A 156 -17.54 5.83 -0.65
N PRO A 157 -18.37 6.37 0.28
CA PRO A 157 -18.40 7.80 0.57
C PRO A 157 -17.11 8.35 1.18
N ARG A 158 -16.19 7.49 1.61
CA ARG A 158 -14.93 7.87 2.28
C ARG A 158 -13.76 7.97 1.30
N LEU A 159 -13.95 7.59 0.04
CA LEU A 159 -12.95 7.79 -1.00
C LEU A 159 -12.72 9.30 -1.20
N THR A 160 -11.45 9.67 -1.33
CA THR A 160 -11.01 11.06 -1.51
C THR A 160 -10.20 11.21 -2.80
N PRO A 161 -10.09 12.42 -3.38
CA PRO A 161 -9.22 12.63 -4.53
C PRO A 161 -7.76 12.27 -4.22
N GLN A 162 -7.08 11.62 -5.16
CA GLN A 162 -5.68 11.23 -5.03
C GLN A 162 -4.76 12.29 -5.65
N ALA A 163 -3.81 12.82 -4.90
CA ALA A 163 -2.75 13.68 -5.46
C ALA A 163 -1.95 12.96 -6.54
N ILE A 164 -1.66 13.64 -7.66
CA ILE A 164 -1.05 13.00 -8.82
C ILE A 164 0.47 12.88 -8.73
N LEU A 165 1.15 13.85 -8.09
CA LEU A 165 2.60 13.93 -8.08
C LEU A 165 3.27 12.66 -7.52
N PRO A 166 2.81 12.06 -6.40
CA PRO A 166 3.41 10.81 -5.90
C PRO A 166 3.44 9.67 -6.93
N THR A 167 2.44 9.59 -7.81
CA THR A 167 2.37 8.55 -8.85
C THR A 167 3.32 8.79 -10.02
N ARG A 168 3.77 10.04 -10.20
CA ARG A 168 4.67 10.47 -11.28
C ARG A 168 6.12 10.61 -10.84
N THR A 169 6.40 10.60 -9.55
CA THR A 169 7.76 10.62 -9.02
C THR A 169 8.46 9.30 -9.35
N ARG A 170 9.59 9.38 -10.05
CA ARG A 170 10.50 8.24 -10.24
C ARG A 170 11.19 7.93 -8.91
N LEU A 171 11.24 6.65 -8.55
CA LEU A 171 11.98 6.18 -7.39
C LEU A 171 13.49 6.23 -7.66
N ALA A 172 14.26 6.47 -6.61
CA ALA A 172 15.72 6.37 -6.62
C ALA A 172 16.13 5.36 -5.55
N LEU A 173 16.10 4.08 -5.90
CA LEU A 173 16.28 2.95 -4.97
C LEU A 173 17.68 2.36 -5.14
N THR A 174 18.32 2.00 -4.03
CA THR A 174 19.66 1.41 -4.03
C THR A 174 19.67 0.01 -3.45
N GLU A 175 20.62 -0.83 -3.87
CA GLU A 175 20.79 -2.18 -3.32
C GLU A 175 21.18 -2.12 -1.83
N GLU A 176 22.00 -1.16 -1.45
CA GLU A 176 22.52 -0.98 -0.09
C GLU A 176 21.46 -0.52 0.92
N ARG A 177 20.32 0.00 0.44
CA ARG A 177 19.26 0.59 1.27
C ARG A 177 17.94 -0.13 1.05
N PHE A 178 17.17 0.23 0.02
CA PHE A 178 15.94 -0.48 -0.31
C PHE A 178 16.17 -1.97 -0.59
N GLY A 179 17.22 -2.31 -1.33
CA GLY A 179 17.59 -3.67 -1.75
C GLY A 179 17.73 -4.65 -0.60
N ARG A 180 18.41 -4.22 0.48
CA ARG A 180 18.68 -5.07 1.65
C ARG A 180 17.48 -5.34 2.55
N VAL A 181 16.38 -4.59 2.44
CA VAL A 181 15.20 -4.78 3.31
C VAL A 181 14.40 -6.01 2.81
N PRO A 182 14.16 -7.03 3.67
CA PRO A 182 13.34 -8.18 3.30
C PRO A 182 11.95 -7.74 2.83
N ARG A 183 11.44 -8.37 1.77
CA ARG A 183 10.15 -8.00 1.18
C ARG A 183 9.29 -9.21 0.85
N ALA A 184 8.02 -9.11 1.19
CA ALA A 184 6.98 -10.10 0.94
C ALA A 184 5.89 -9.49 0.05
N TYR A 185 5.14 -10.33 -0.66
CA TYR A 185 4.04 -9.91 -1.50
C TYR A 185 2.77 -10.70 -1.18
N VAL A 186 1.63 -10.01 -1.11
CA VAL A 186 0.30 -10.59 -0.97
C VAL A 186 -0.46 -10.31 -2.26
N GLU A 187 -0.64 -11.34 -3.08
CA GLU A 187 -1.38 -11.30 -4.33
C GLU A 187 -2.89 -11.38 -4.08
N CYS A 188 -3.67 -10.64 -4.86
CA CYS A 188 -5.14 -10.69 -4.82
C CYS A 188 -5.68 -11.22 -6.15
N LEU A 189 -6.36 -12.37 -6.13
CA LEU A 189 -6.79 -13.10 -7.34
C LEU A 189 -7.81 -12.35 -8.20
N HIS A 190 -8.72 -11.60 -7.57
CA HIS A 190 -9.83 -10.93 -8.24
C HIS A 190 -9.60 -9.42 -8.41
N ASP A 191 -8.36 -8.98 -8.24
CA ASP A 191 -7.98 -7.59 -8.39
C ASP A 191 -8.18 -7.08 -9.83
N ARG A 192 -8.94 -5.98 -9.97
CA ARG A 192 -9.18 -5.29 -11.24
C ARG A 192 -8.46 -3.95 -11.35
N SER A 193 -7.79 -3.49 -10.31
CA SER A 193 -6.92 -2.31 -10.31
C SER A 193 -5.48 -2.66 -10.68
N ASN A 194 -4.97 -3.73 -10.07
CA ASN A 194 -3.68 -4.35 -10.32
C ASN A 194 -3.92 -5.83 -10.67
N PRO A 195 -4.28 -6.18 -11.91
CA PRO A 195 -4.56 -7.57 -12.27
C PRO A 195 -3.43 -8.53 -11.90
N LEU A 196 -3.77 -9.79 -11.57
CA LEU A 196 -2.79 -10.77 -11.08
C LEU A 196 -1.55 -10.93 -11.99
N ALA A 197 -1.75 -10.89 -13.31
CA ALA A 197 -0.65 -10.94 -14.27
C ALA A 197 0.35 -9.78 -14.06
N MET A 198 -0.17 -8.56 -13.86
CA MET A 198 0.64 -7.38 -13.56
C MET A 198 1.33 -7.49 -12.19
N GLN A 199 0.65 -8.02 -11.17
CA GLN A 199 1.27 -8.27 -9.87
C GLN A 199 2.50 -9.18 -10.02
N ARG A 200 2.39 -10.24 -10.83
CA ARG A 200 3.47 -11.21 -11.08
C ARG A 200 4.59 -10.65 -11.97
N GLU A 201 4.26 -9.82 -12.96
CA GLU A 201 5.25 -9.10 -13.78
C GLU A 201 6.15 -8.22 -12.91
N MET A 202 5.57 -7.48 -11.94
CA MET A 202 6.35 -6.68 -11.00
C MET A 202 7.26 -7.55 -10.11
N GLN A 203 6.75 -8.67 -9.61
CA GLN A 203 7.51 -9.61 -8.78
C GLN A 203 8.63 -10.33 -9.56
N ALA A 204 8.47 -10.53 -10.88
CA ALA A 204 9.53 -11.09 -11.72
C ALA A 204 10.73 -10.12 -11.87
N VAL A 205 10.48 -8.81 -11.78
CA VAL A 205 11.52 -7.77 -11.82
C VAL A 205 12.12 -7.55 -10.43
N LEU A 206 11.28 -7.49 -9.39
CA LEU A 206 11.68 -7.32 -7.99
C LEU A 206 11.15 -8.50 -7.17
N PRO A 207 11.93 -9.59 -7.01
CA PRO A 207 11.49 -10.76 -6.28
C PRO A 207 11.10 -10.46 -4.82
N CYS A 208 10.04 -11.12 -4.37
CA CYS A 208 9.57 -11.11 -2.99
C CYS A 208 9.58 -12.53 -2.42
N ASP A 209 9.82 -12.64 -1.12
CA ASP A 209 9.78 -13.92 -0.41
C ASP A 209 9.42 -13.69 1.08
N PRO A 210 8.25 -14.16 1.56
CA PRO A 210 7.30 -15.00 0.83
C PRO A 210 6.39 -14.24 -0.14
N VAL A 211 5.81 -14.99 -1.08
CA VAL A 211 4.65 -14.57 -1.88
C VAL A 211 3.46 -15.41 -1.45
N VAL A 212 2.34 -14.75 -1.13
CA VAL A 212 1.09 -15.39 -0.74
C VAL A 212 -0.02 -14.95 -1.68
N THR A 213 -0.87 -15.88 -2.12
CA THR A 213 -2.00 -15.57 -3.00
C THR A 213 -3.33 -15.71 -2.25
N MET A 214 -4.18 -14.68 -2.32
CA MET A 214 -5.48 -14.62 -1.65
C MET A 214 -6.67 -14.58 -2.62
N ASP A 215 -7.75 -15.29 -2.30
CA ASP A 215 -9.07 -15.13 -2.92
C ASP A 215 -9.73 -13.84 -2.42
N SER A 216 -9.28 -12.72 -2.97
CA SER A 216 -9.72 -11.38 -2.58
C SER A 216 -9.76 -10.44 -3.78
N ASP A 217 -10.52 -9.35 -3.64
CA ASP A 217 -10.48 -8.24 -4.59
C ASP A 217 -9.27 -7.32 -4.32
N HIS A 218 -9.25 -6.13 -4.94
CA HIS A 218 -8.19 -5.15 -4.72
C HIS A 218 -8.11 -4.69 -3.25
N SER A 219 -9.18 -4.84 -2.48
CA SER A 219 -9.35 -4.36 -1.12
C SER A 219 -9.50 -5.55 -0.15
N PRO A 220 -8.45 -6.38 0.02
CA PRO A 220 -8.52 -7.57 0.87
C PRO A 220 -8.83 -7.23 2.34
N PHE A 221 -8.59 -6.00 2.77
CA PHE A 221 -8.98 -5.49 4.09
C PHE A 221 -10.50 -5.39 4.30
N TYR A 222 -11.31 -5.60 3.25
CA TYR A 222 -12.78 -5.75 3.35
C TYR A 222 -13.29 -7.06 2.73
N SER A 223 -12.70 -7.53 1.62
CA SER A 223 -13.17 -8.76 0.99
C SER A 223 -12.71 -10.03 1.71
N ALA A 224 -11.61 -9.96 2.47
CA ALA A 224 -11.01 -11.09 3.16
C ALA A 224 -10.14 -10.66 4.37
N PRO A 225 -10.68 -9.86 5.33
CA PRO A 225 -9.89 -9.24 6.40
C PRO A 225 -9.20 -10.25 7.32
N ASP A 226 -9.89 -11.34 7.69
CA ASP A 226 -9.32 -12.41 8.53
C ASP A 226 -8.11 -13.07 7.87
N ALA A 227 -8.29 -13.51 6.62
CA ALA A 227 -7.21 -14.11 5.85
C ALA A 227 -6.04 -13.12 5.63
N LEU A 228 -6.32 -11.83 5.45
CA LEU A 228 -5.25 -10.83 5.34
C LEU A 228 -4.46 -10.73 6.65
N ALA A 229 -5.16 -10.62 7.79
CA ALA A 229 -4.52 -10.53 9.10
C ALA A 229 -3.67 -11.77 9.39
N GLU A 230 -4.19 -12.97 9.15
CA GLU A 230 -3.46 -14.24 9.31
C GLU A 230 -2.17 -14.27 8.49
N ASN A 231 -2.23 -13.84 7.23
CA ASN A 231 -1.07 -13.80 6.36
C ASN A 231 -0.04 -12.74 6.81
N LEU A 232 -0.48 -11.56 7.25
CA LEU A 232 0.41 -10.54 7.81
C LEU A 232 1.13 -11.04 9.06
N ILE A 233 0.44 -11.79 9.94
CA ILE A 233 1.03 -12.41 11.12
C ILE A 233 2.08 -13.47 10.72
N ALA A 234 1.75 -14.34 9.77
CA ALA A 234 2.66 -15.38 9.29
C ALA A 234 3.93 -14.78 8.66
N ILE A 235 3.79 -13.72 7.87
CA ILE A 235 4.90 -12.99 7.26
C ILE A 235 5.77 -12.32 8.35
N ALA A 236 5.15 -11.67 9.33
CA ALA A 236 5.88 -11.05 10.44
C ALA A 236 6.71 -12.07 11.24
N ALA A 237 6.16 -13.27 11.45
CA ALA A 237 6.88 -14.37 12.09
C ALA A 237 8.04 -14.89 11.21
N ALA A 238 7.85 -14.97 9.89
CA ALA A 238 8.90 -15.38 8.96
C ALA A 238 10.09 -14.41 8.94
N PHE A 239 9.83 -13.09 8.92
CA PHE A 239 10.90 -12.09 8.97
C PHE A 239 11.63 -12.06 10.31
N SER A 240 10.92 -12.26 11.43
CA SER A 240 11.56 -12.34 12.75
C SER A 240 12.55 -13.51 12.83
N ARG A 241 12.16 -14.69 12.33
CA ARG A 241 13.06 -15.86 12.31
C ARG A 241 14.31 -15.65 11.46
N ARG A 242 14.19 -14.95 10.33
CA ARG A 242 15.35 -14.64 9.46
C ARG A 242 16.35 -13.72 10.16
N ALA A 243 15.86 -12.75 10.93
CA ALA A 243 16.71 -11.83 11.67
C ALA A 243 17.51 -12.54 12.79
N GLU A 244 17.02 -13.66 13.33
CA GLU A 244 17.71 -14.44 14.37
C GLU A 244 18.81 -15.37 13.80
N THR A 245 18.80 -15.62 12.48
CA THR A 245 19.72 -16.55 11.80
C THR A 245 20.91 -15.88 11.11
N VAL A 246 20.96 -14.54 11.10
CA VAL A 246 22.02 -13.71 10.50
C VAL A 246 22.89 -13.13 11.61
#